data_AF-A0A416ENU8-F1
#
_entry.id   AF-A0A416ENU8-F1
#
_cell.length_a   1.000
_cell.length_b   1.000
_cell.length_c   1.000
_cell.angle_alpha   90.00
_cell.angle_beta   90.00
_cell.angle_gamma   90.00
#
_symmetry.space_group_name_H-M   'P 1'
#
loop_
_entity.id
_entity.type
_entity.pdbx_description
1 polymer ?
#
loop_
_entity_poly.entity_id
_entity_poly.type
_entity_poly.pdbx_seq_one_letter_code
_entity_poly.pdbx_strand_id
1 'polypeptide(L)'
;MVNWYKNLYVGDTAKKKQKKWMRRIENKKAVPGVWLLTLPSNQQNNLDVIPADLLLQPAVRRNCPMIVGLAVSREEAFELVERSHWKLIGKPEK
;
A
#
# COMPACT_ATOMS: atom_id res chain seq x y z
N MET A 1 8.19 3.12 -13.77
CA MET A 1 7.07 3.74 -13.02
C MET A 1 6.52 2.67 -12.09
N VAL A 2 5.96 3.01 -10.93
CA VAL A 2 5.27 1.99 -10.10
C VAL A 2 3.84 1.82 -10.60
N ASN A 3 3.25 0.65 -10.37
CA ASN A 3 1.90 0.34 -10.83
C ASN A 3 0.89 0.57 -9.70
N TRP A 4 -0.11 1.41 -9.91
CA TRP A 4 -1.13 1.75 -8.92
C TRP A 4 -2.48 1.14 -9.29
N TYR A 5 -3.17 0.57 -8.30
CA TYR A 5 -4.55 0.16 -8.47
C TYR A 5 -5.49 1.36 -8.58
N LYS A 6 -6.45 1.31 -9.53
CA LYS A 6 -7.40 2.41 -9.79
C LYS A 6 -8.26 2.75 -8.57
N ASN A 7 -8.66 1.74 -7.80
CA ASN A 7 -9.48 1.91 -6.59
C ASN A 7 -8.63 1.74 -5.32
N LEU A 8 -7.50 2.46 -5.28
CA LEU A 8 -6.52 2.41 -4.20
C LEU A 8 -7.19 2.45 -2.82
N TYR A 9 -6.84 1.49 -1.95
CA TYR A 9 -7.26 1.50 -0.55
C TYR A 9 -6.41 2.49 0.23
N VAL A 10 -7.03 3.53 0.79
CA VAL A 10 -6.30 4.62 1.44
C VAL A 10 -6.72 4.73 2.89
N GLY A 11 -5.72 4.70 3.77
CA GLY A 11 -5.88 4.93 5.21
C GLY A 11 -6.46 6.31 5.49
N ASP A 12 -7.18 6.46 6.59
CA ASP A 12 -7.90 7.69 6.89
C ASP A 12 -6.96 8.90 7.07
N THR A 13 -5.77 8.66 7.62
CA THR A 13 -4.70 9.65 7.72
C THR A 13 -4.07 9.93 6.35
N ALA A 14 -3.89 8.89 5.53
CA ALA A 14 -3.33 8.99 4.20
C ALA A 14 -4.22 9.79 3.23
N LYS A 15 -5.55 9.71 3.34
CA LYS A 15 -6.52 10.37 2.44
C LYS A 15 -6.24 11.87 2.29
N LYS A 16 -5.94 12.57 3.39
CA LYS A 16 -5.67 14.02 3.38
C LYS A 16 -4.45 14.42 2.55
N LYS A 17 -3.48 13.50 2.39
CA LYS A 17 -2.18 13.77 1.75
C LYS A 17 -1.87 12.76 0.62
N GLN A 18 -2.85 12.00 0.15
CA GLN A 18 -2.67 10.91 -0.81
C GLN A 18 -1.91 11.35 -2.07
N LYS A 19 -2.38 12.41 -2.74
CA LYS A 19 -1.74 12.94 -3.96
C LYS A 19 -0.29 13.35 -3.72
N LYS A 20 0.02 13.92 -2.54
CA LYS A 20 1.38 14.30 -2.15
C LYS A 20 2.27 13.07 -2.03
N TRP A 21 1.79 12.01 -1.38
CA TRP A 21 2.56 10.78 -1.18
C TRP A 21 2.79 10.02 -2.48
N MET A 22 1.74 9.83 -3.29
CA MET A 22 1.85 9.20 -4.62
C MET A 22 2.88 9.93 -5.49
N ARG A 23 2.79 11.26 -5.58
CA ARG A 23 3.75 12.07 -6.34
C ARG A 23 5.18 11.90 -5.83
N ARG A 24 5.41 11.83 -4.51
CA ARG A 24 6.77 11.63 -3.97
C ARG A 24 7.32 10.25 -4.32
N ILE A 25 6.49 9.21 -4.20
CA ILE A 25 6.86 7.83 -4.54
C ILE A 25 7.18 7.71 -6.03
N GLU A 26 6.37 8.30 -6.90
CA GLU A 26 6.61 8.32 -8.36
C GLU A 26 7.93 9.01 -8.72
N ASN A 27 8.23 10.12 -8.04
CA ASN A 27 9.45 10.90 -8.22
C ASN A 27 10.66 10.34 -7.44
N LYS A 28 10.60 9.11 -6.92
CA LYS A 28 11.69 8.45 -6.18
C LYS A 28 12.21 9.28 -4.99
N LYS A 29 11.32 10.01 -4.32
CA LYS A 29 11.66 10.78 -3.11
C LYS A 29 11.35 9.97 -1.87
N ALA A 30 12.20 10.10 -0.85
CA ALA A 30 11.96 9.49 0.46
C ALA A 30 10.62 9.95 1.05
N VAL A 31 9.91 9.02 1.68
CA VAL A 31 8.58 9.16 2.28
C VAL A 31 8.52 8.36 3.59
N PRO A 32 9.33 8.75 4.60
CA PRO A 32 9.37 8.03 5.87
C PRO A 32 8.00 8.02 6.55
N GLY A 33 7.66 6.88 7.16
CA GLY A 33 6.39 6.66 7.83
C GLY A 33 5.21 6.34 6.90
N VAL A 34 5.44 6.29 5.58
CA VAL A 34 4.42 5.86 4.60
C VAL A 34 4.59 4.38 4.31
N TRP A 35 3.47 3.65 4.36
CA TRP A 35 3.40 2.22 4.12
C TRP A 35 2.49 1.92 2.93
N LEU A 36 2.80 0.83 2.23
CA LEU A 36 2.12 0.39 1.03
C LEU A 36 1.60 -1.03 1.22
N LEU A 37 0.43 -1.27 0.68
CA LEU A 37 -0.10 -2.61 0.46
C LEU A 37 0.14 -2.94 -1.01
N THR A 38 0.77 -4.07 -1.29
CA THR A 38 0.97 -4.57 -2.65
C THR A 38 0.28 -5.91 -2.82
N LEU A 39 0.02 -6.29 -4.09
CA LEU A 39 -0.30 -7.68 -4.40
C LEU A 39 0.78 -8.59 -3.82
N PRO A 40 0.38 -9.81 -3.38
CA PRO A 40 1.31 -10.70 -2.70
C PRO A 40 2.38 -11.16 -3.67
N SER A 41 3.62 -11.16 -3.19
CA SER A 41 4.78 -11.67 -3.92
C SER A 41 4.87 -13.20 -3.92
N ASN A 42 4.04 -13.86 -3.10
CA ASN A 42 3.93 -15.32 -3.00
C ASN A 42 2.45 -15.76 -3.03
N GLN A 43 2.19 -17.06 -3.21
CA GLN A 43 0.82 -17.60 -3.25
C GLN A 43 0.15 -17.74 -1.87
N GLN A 44 0.86 -17.46 -0.77
CA GLN A 44 0.40 -17.73 0.59
C GLN A 44 -0.21 -16.50 1.27
N ASN A 45 0.21 -15.29 0.92
CA ASN A 45 -0.28 -14.07 1.53
C ASN A 45 -1.43 -13.46 0.72
N ASN A 46 -2.37 -12.81 1.41
CA ASN A 46 -3.43 -12.04 0.74
C ASN A 46 -2.89 -10.72 0.16
N LEU A 47 -2.04 -10.01 0.91
CA LEU A 47 -1.39 -8.75 0.53
C LEU A 47 -0.06 -8.62 1.29
N ASP A 48 0.93 -8.00 0.66
CA ASP A 48 2.19 -7.66 1.32
C ASP A 48 2.16 -6.22 1.83
N VAL A 49 2.68 -6.00 3.04
CA VAL A 49 2.77 -4.69 3.69
C VAL A 49 4.23 -4.27 3.75
N ILE A 50 4.59 -3.23 2.99
CA ILE A 50 5.97 -2.77 2.84
C ILE A 50 6.12 -1.27 3.14
N PRO A 51 7.23 -0.81 3.72
CA PRO A 51 7.51 0.62 3.82
C PRO A 51 7.78 1.19 2.42
N ALA A 52 7.21 2.38 2.14
CA ALA A 52 7.32 3.01 0.82
C ALA A 52 8.76 3.36 0.42
N ASP A 53 9.65 3.58 1.41
CA ASP A 53 11.06 3.85 1.19
C ASP A 53 11.83 2.67 0.57
N LEU A 54 11.31 1.42 0.64
CA LEU A 54 11.91 0.32 -0.09
C LEU A 54 11.91 0.56 -1.60
N LEU A 55 10.96 1.35 -2.12
CA LEU A 55 10.90 1.72 -3.54
C LEU A 55 11.97 2.74 -3.96
N LEU A 56 12.82 3.19 -3.04
CA LEU A 56 14.06 3.91 -3.36
C LEU A 56 15.13 2.94 -3.90
N GLN A 57 15.08 1.66 -3.49
CA GLN A 57 15.99 0.64 -3.99
C GLN A 57 15.59 0.27 -5.43
N PRO A 58 16.49 0.40 -6.43
CA PRO A 58 16.15 0.18 -7.83
C PRO A 58 15.60 -1.22 -8.13
N ALA A 59 16.15 -2.26 -7.48
CA ALA A 59 15.72 -3.64 -7.65
C ALA A 59 14.28 -3.86 -7.14
N VAL A 60 14.00 -3.40 -5.92
CA VAL A 60 12.65 -3.50 -5.33
C VAL A 60 11.64 -2.73 -6.16
N ARG A 61 11.98 -1.51 -6.60
CA ARG A 61 11.08 -0.68 -7.43
C ARG A 61 10.76 -1.33 -8.77
N ARG A 62 11.75 -1.97 -9.41
CA ARG A 62 11.57 -2.63 -10.72
C ARG A 62 10.65 -3.84 -10.60
N ASN A 63 10.72 -4.56 -9.48
CA ASN A 63 9.96 -5.78 -9.23
C ASN A 63 8.73 -5.56 -8.34
N CYS A 64 8.38 -4.31 -8.03
CA CYS A 64 7.29 -3.99 -7.13
C CYS A 64 5.95 -4.43 -7.76
N PRO A 65 5.19 -5.31 -7.10
CA PRO A 65 3.86 -5.67 -7.55
C PRO A 65 2.93 -4.45 -7.55
N MET A 66 1.73 -4.61 -8.11
CA MET A 66 0.74 -3.52 -8.10
C MET A 66 0.47 -3.06 -6.66
N ILE A 67 0.59 -1.75 -6.44
CA ILE A 67 0.29 -1.10 -5.17
C ILE A 67 -1.22 -0.94 -5.10
N VAL A 68 -1.83 -1.62 -4.15
CA VAL A 68 -3.28 -1.63 -3.93
C VAL A 68 -3.69 -0.75 -2.74
N GLY A 69 -2.76 -0.37 -1.86
CA GLY A 69 -3.07 0.53 -0.75
C GLY A 69 -1.95 1.42 -0.26
N LEU A 70 -2.33 2.45 0.49
CA LEU A 70 -1.48 3.50 1.02
C LEU A 70 -1.91 3.89 2.44
N ALA A 71 -0.96 3.88 3.38
CA ALA A 71 -1.14 4.22 4.79
C ALA A 71 -0.02 5.14 5.32
N VAL A 72 -0.31 5.86 6.40
CA VAL A 72 0.61 6.73 7.15
C VAL A 72 0.84 6.15 8.56
N SER A 73 1.17 4.86 8.60
CA SER A 73 1.87 4.15 9.67
C SER A 73 1.82 2.65 9.33
N ARG A 74 2.53 1.83 10.09
CA ARG A 74 2.46 0.38 9.93
C ARG A 74 1.11 -0.14 10.41
N GLU A 75 0.63 0.41 11.51
CA GLU A 75 -0.63 0.06 12.17
C GLU A 75 -1.83 0.33 11.24
N GLU A 76 -1.89 1.53 10.64
CA GLU A 76 -2.94 1.88 9.68
C GLU A 76 -2.87 0.99 8.41
N ALA A 77 -1.67 0.52 8.04
CA ALA A 77 -1.54 -0.42 6.94
C ALA A 77 -2.16 -1.78 7.26
N PHE A 78 -1.98 -2.30 8.48
CA PHE A 78 -2.60 -3.56 8.90
C PHE A 78 -4.12 -3.43 9.04
N GLU A 79 -4.62 -2.32 9.58
CA GLU A 79 -6.06 -2.02 9.62
C GLU A 79 -6.66 -1.99 8.21
N LEU A 80 -5.92 -1.43 7.23
CA LEU A 80 -6.32 -1.46 5.82
C LEU A 80 -6.36 -2.87 5.24
N VAL A 81 -5.40 -3.74 5.59
CA VAL A 81 -5.41 -5.15 5.14
C VAL A 81 -6.66 -5.85 5.68
N GLU A 82 -6.95 -5.71 6.96
CA GLU A 82 -8.12 -6.33 7.61
C GLU A 82 -9.42 -5.84 6.96
N ARG A 83 -9.55 -4.52 6.75
CA ARG A 83 -10.73 -3.94 6.09
C ARG A 83 -10.89 -4.39 4.64
N SER A 84 -9.77 -4.62 3.94
CA SER A 84 -9.77 -5.07 2.54
C SER A 84 -10.10 -6.56 2.44
N HIS A 85 -9.60 -7.36 3.38
CA HIS A 85 -9.91 -8.79 3.48
C HIS A 85 -11.41 -9.01 3.69
N TRP A 86 -12.03 -8.29 4.63
CA TRP A 86 -13.48 -8.32 4.89
C TRP A 86 -14.34 -7.96 3.67
N LYS A 87 -13.83 -7.10 2.77
CA LYS A 87 -14.53 -6.76 1.52
C LYS A 87 -14.51 -7.89 0.48
N LEU A 88 -13.51 -8.75 0.52
CA LEU A 88 -13.34 -9.86 -0.43
C LEU A 88 -14.07 -11.13 0.03
N ILE A 89 -14.13 -11.37 1.35
CA ILE A 89 -14.78 -12.57 1.93
C ILE A 89 -16.24 -12.34 2.36
N GLY A 90 -16.74 -11.10 2.29
CA GLY A 90 -18.00 -10.70 2.92
C GLY A 90 -17.81 -10.50 4.42
N LYS A 91 -18.36 -9.43 4.99
CA LYS A 91 -18.31 -9.23 6.45
C LYS A 91 -19.06 -10.40 7.12
N PRO A 92 -18.55 -11.01 8.20
CA PRO A 92 -19.42 -11.74 9.12
C PRO A 92 -20.41 -10.74 9.68
N GLU A 93 -21.69 -10.98 9.40
CA GLU A 93 -22.79 -10.34 10.09
C GLU A 93 -22.60 -10.59 11.60
N LYS A 94 -22.70 -9.52 12.39
CA LYS A 94 -22.82 -9.63 13.84
C LYS A 94 -24.25 -10.01 14.18
#